data_AF-D4CI90-F1
#
_entry.id   AF-D4CI90-F1
#
_cell.length_a   1.000
_cell.length_b   1.000
_cell.length_c   1.000
_cell.angle_alpha   90.00
_cell.angle_beta   90.00
_cell.angle_gamma   90.00
#
_symmetry.space_group_name_H-M   'P 1'
#
loop_
_entity.id
_entity.type
_entity.pdbx_description
1 polymer ?
#
loop_
_entity_poly.entity_id
_entity_poly.type
_entity_poly.pdbx_seq_one_letter_code
_entity_poly.pdbx_strand_id
1 'polypeptide(L)'
;MSGVYRIDLTCPSCGAAMSVEEGQEELFCPYCGKKMLIVREGDKLTAKEAEDIAYGTERGKLRARDELVRSRERRKRIGRWKRRLITLLCIAAFLAFCVIFRDLRRPLVSAFDYVELHFSGVSGEGKAEYTLGSFPEEVDEHRIHFELSPDSGLKNGDSVTLRAESEDYRLKEKLRKYKVSGLESCLSELSSLDEETLSAIHREALEEIRKGYFPMTMNGRKQDEELGWKPLSLFLSSEGEEKNALYDLIEIDYRTRDGGQFSFYGLARFQNLLVRPGGSIRYQKLFALGDFVSLGSTNDDSLIGFSDPDAAKAALKSEQNAGAELTERDLS
;
A
#
# COMPACT_ATOMS: atom_id res chain seq x y z
N MET A 1 -79.20 -36.04 95.77
CA MET A 1 -80.50 -35.49 95.31
C MET A 1 -80.19 -34.26 94.48
N SER A 2 -79.98 -34.49 93.18
CA SER A 2 -79.54 -33.52 92.19
C SER A 2 -80.76 -32.82 91.59
N GLY A 3 -80.92 -31.53 91.91
CA GLY A 3 -81.96 -30.68 91.36
C GLY A 3 -81.71 -30.45 89.88
N VAL A 4 -82.56 -31.00 89.02
CA VAL A 4 -82.55 -30.74 87.58
C VAL A 4 -83.16 -29.35 87.38
N TYR A 5 -82.32 -28.36 87.07
CA TYR A 5 -82.75 -27.03 86.66
C TYR A 5 -83.12 -27.08 85.17
N ARG A 6 -84.40 -26.88 84.85
CA ARG A 6 -84.86 -26.73 83.48
C ARG A 6 -84.95 -25.26 83.14
N ILE A 7 -84.32 -24.85 82.04
CA ILE A 7 -84.48 -23.51 81.47
C ILE A 7 -85.56 -23.61 80.40
N ASP A 8 -86.69 -22.93 80.62
CA ASP A 8 -87.76 -22.83 79.64
C ASP A 8 -87.40 -21.77 78.59
N LEU A 9 -87.32 -22.21 77.34
CA LEU A 9 -87.01 -21.39 76.17
C LEU A 9 -88.15 -21.48 75.17
N THR A 10 -88.39 -20.42 74.41
CA THR A 10 -89.39 -20.43 73.35
C THR A 10 -88.69 -20.42 72.00
N CYS A 11 -89.09 -21.30 71.07
CA CYS A 11 -88.48 -21.31 69.75
C CYS A 11 -88.84 -20.02 68.99
N PRO A 12 -87.86 -19.21 68.53
CA PRO A 12 -88.13 -17.95 67.85
C PRO A 12 -88.78 -18.12 66.47
N SER A 13 -88.80 -19.31 65.90
CA SER A 13 -89.41 -19.56 64.57
C SER A 13 -90.84 -20.09 64.60
N CYS A 14 -91.27 -20.79 65.66
CA CYS A 14 -92.64 -21.34 65.72
C CYS A 14 -93.40 -21.00 67.01
N GLY A 15 -92.77 -20.35 67.99
CA GLY A 15 -93.41 -19.95 69.24
C GLY A 15 -93.68 -21.09 70.22
N ALA A 16 -93.29 -22.33 69.92
CA ALA A 16 -93.45 -23.44 70.83
C ALA A 16 -92.48 -23.36 72.02
N ALA A 17 -92.98 -23.68 73.22
CA ALA A 17 -92.16 -23.79 74.42
C ALA A 17 -91.32 -25.08 74.40
N MET A 18 -90.05 -24.98 74.81
CA MET A 18 -89.08 -26.07 74.85
C MET A 18 -88.17 -25.93 76.07
N SER A 19 -87.71 -27.04 76.63
CA SER A 19 -86.80 -27.07 77.79
C SER A 19 -85.43 -27.61 77.38
N VAL A 20 -84.36 -27.04 77.94
CA VAL A 20 -82.96 -27.43 77.65
C VAL A 20 -82.27 -27.92 78.91
N GLU A 21 -81.43 -28.95 78.78
CA GLU A 21 -80.54 -29.45 79.84
C GLU A 21 -79.11 -28.89 79.65
N GLU A 22 -78.40 -28.62 80.75
CA GLU A 22 -77.02 -28.09 80.72
C GLU A 22 -76.04 -29.04 80.03
N GLY A 23 -75.22 -28.50 79.11
CA GLY A 23 -74.12 -29.23 78.45
C GLY A 23 -74.28 -29.49 76.96
N GLN A 24 -75.37 -29.05 76.34
CA GLN A 24 -75.58 -29.15 74.89
C GLN A 24 -75.02 -27.93 74.15
N GLU A 25 -74.12 -28.15 73.17
CA GLU A 25 -73.57 -27.09 72.31
C GLU A 25 -74.49 -26.78 71.11
N GLU A 26 -75.42 -27.68 70.80
CA GLU A 26 -76.36 -27.55 69.70
C GLU A 26 -77.76 -27.98 70.13
N LEU A 27 -78.79 -27.25 69.67
CA LEU A 27 -80.18 -27.44 70.04
C LEU A 27 -81.09 -27.54 68.82
N PHE A 28 -82.06 -28.46 68.85
CA PHE A 28 -83.05 -28.65 67.79
C PHE A 28 -84.48 -28.46 68.35
N CYS A 29 -85.31 -27.67 67.65
CA CYS A 29 -86.72 -27.54 68.02
C CYS A 29 -87.55 -28.74 67.52
N PRO A 30 -88.27 -29.48 68.38
CA PRO A 30 -89.03 -30.67 67.97
C PRO A 30 -90.26 -30.36 67.11
N TYR A 31 -90.80 -29.14 67.18
CA TYR A 31 -92.01 -28.76 66.46
C TYR A 31 -91.77 -28.21 65.06
N CYS A 32 -90.62 -27.58 64.80
CA CYS A 32 -90.29 -26.99 63.48
C CYS A 32 -88.95 -27.46 62.90
N GLY A 33 -88.18 -28.27 63.64
CA GLY A 33 -86.93 -28.87 63.17
C GLY A 33 -85.71 -27.95 63.12
N LYS A 34 -85.80 -26.71 63.60
CA LYS A 34 -84.71 -25.71 63.46
C LYS A 34 -83.55 -25.97 64.44
N LYS A 35 -82.30 -25.93 63.92
CA LYS A 35 -81.03 -26.07 64.68
C LYS A 35 -80.48 -24.72 65.17
N MET A 36 -79.93 -24.67 66.39
CA MET A 36 -79.27 -23.51 67.00
C MET A 36 -77.96 -23.95 67.69
N LEU A 37 -76.95 -23.07 67.75
CA LEU A 37 -75.64 -23.32 68.37
C LEU A 37 -75.43 -22.40 69.57
N ILE A 38 -74.83 -22.91 70.64
CA ILE A 38 -74.46 -22.16 71.85
C ILE A 38 -72.92 -22.05 71.90
N VAL A 39 -72.37 -20.83 71.81
CA VAL A 39 -70.90 -20.58 71.89
C VAL A 39 -70.56 -19.92 73.23
N ARG A 40 -69.53 -20.43 73.92
CA ARG A 40 -68.96 -19.82 75.15
C ARG A 40 -67.73 -18.98 74.79
N GLU A 41 -67.64 -17.74 75.27
CA GLU A 41 -66.47 -16.87 75.11
C GLU A 41 -65.51 -16.96 76.32
N GLY A 42 -64.22 -17.24 76.08
CA GLY A 42 -63.15 -16.91 77.02
C GLY A 42 -61.82 -17.64 76.81
N ASP A 43 -60.75 -16.89 76.51
CA ASP A 43 -59.37 -17.14 77.00
C ASP A 43 -58.53 -15.84 76.89
N LYS A 44 -57.79 -15.47 77.95
CA LYS A 44 -56.97 -14.24 78.05
C LYS A 44 -55.48 -14.61 78.18
N LEU A 45 -54.63 -14.02 77.32
CA LEU A 45 -53.16 -14.19 77.31
C LEU A 45 -52.47 -13.54 78.54
N THR A 46 -51.31 -14.06 78.95
CA THR A 46 -50.55 -13.54 80.10
C THR A 46 -49.69 -12.31 79.72
N ALA A 47 -49.43 -11.41 80.70
CA ALA A 47 -48.78 -10.11 80.45
C ALA A 47 -47.34 -10.19 79.92
N LYS A 48 -46.56 -11.20 80.36
CA LYS A 48 -45.17 -11.40 79.93
C LYS A 48 -45.08 -11.86 78.47
N GLU A 49 -46.01 -12.71 78.04
CA GLU A 49 -46.11 -13.17 76.66
C GLU A 49 -46.54 -12.03 75.73
N ALA A 50 -47.40 -11.13 76.18
CA ALA A 50 -47.78 -9.94 75.43
C ALA A 50 -46.60 -8.97 75.21
N GLU A 51 -45.73 -8.78 76.22
CA GLU A 51 -44.54 -7.93 76.11
C GLU A 51 -43.47 -8.51 75.16
N ASP A 52 -43.19 -9.81 75.22
CA ASP A 52 -42.20 -10.45 74.35
C ASP A 52 -42.64 -10.42 72.87
N ILE A 53 -43.95 -10.58 72.60
CA ILE A 53 -44.54 -10.44 71.26
C ILE A 53 -44.45 -8.98 70.79
N ALA A 54 -44.72 -8.00 71.67
CA ALA A 54 -44.59 -6.58 71.35
C ALA A 54 -43.13 -6.20 71.02
N TYR A 55 -42.16 -6.66 71.82
CA TYR A 55 -40.74 -6.40 71.59
C TYR A 55 -40.21 -7.07 70.31
N GLY A 56 -40.61 -8.31 70.04
CA GLY A 56 -40.27 -9.02 68.80
C GLY A 56 -40.83 -8.33 67.56
N THR A 57 -42.07 -7.85 67.62
CA THR A 57 -42.72 -7.13 66.51
C THR A 57 -42.11 -5.74 66.28
N GLU A 58 -41.77 -4.98 67.33
CA GLU A 58 -41.08 -3.69 67.18
C GLU A 58 -39.67 -3.86 66.61
N ARG A 59 -38.91 -4.84 67.09
CA ARG A 59 -37.58 -5.16 66.56
C ARG A 59 -37.65 -5.61 65.09
N GLY A 60 -38.68 -6.36 64.72
CA GLY A 60 -38.98 -6.72 63.33
C GLY A 60 -39.30 -5.50 62.46
N LYS A 61 -40.13 -4.58 62.96
CA LYS A 61 -40.46 -3.31 62.27
C LYS A 61 -39.25 -2.41 62.08
N LEU A 62 -38.35 -2.35 63.07
CA LEU A 62 -37.11 -1.57 62.99
C LEU A 62 -36.15 -2.16 61.95
N ARG A 63 -35.94 -3.48 61.91
CA ARG A 63 -35.14 -4.14 60.87
C ARG A 63 -35.72 -3.94 59.47
N ALA A 64 -37.04 -4.08 59.32
CA ALA A 64 -37.72 -3.83 58.05
C ALA A 64 -37.55 -2.37 57.58
N ARG A 65 -37.63 -1.39 58.49
CA ARG A 65 -37.32 0.01 58.18
C ARG A 65 -35.87 0.20 57.75
N ASP A 66 -34.92 -0.41 58.45
CA ASP A 66 -33.49 -0.25 58.21
C ASP A 66 -33.06 -0.90 56.87
N GLU A 67 -33.64 -2.05 56.50
CA GLU A 67 -33.47 -2.69 55.19
C GLU A 67 -34.06 -1.86 54.04
N LEU A 68 -35.20 -1.19 54.26
CA LEU A 68 -35.78 -0.27 53.28
C LEU A 68 -34.91 0.98 53.09
N VAL A 69 -34.28 1.50 54.15
CA VAL A 69 -33.33 2.63 54.05
C VAL A 69 -32.08 2.20 53.29
N ARG A 70 -31.46 1.07 53.66
CA ARG A 70 -30.26 0.55 52.97
C ARG A 70 -30.52 0.21 51.50
N SER A 71 -31.68 -0.36 51.18
CA SER A 71 -32.06 -0.65 49.79
C SER A 71 -32.33 0.61 48.97
N ARG A 72 -32.94 1.64 49.57
CA ARG A 72 -33.08 2.97 48.94
C ARG A 72 -31.73 3.63 48.69
N GLU A 73 -30.81 3.57 49.64
CA GLU A 73 -29.45 4.11 49.47
C GLU A 73 -28.65 3.38 48.40
N ARG A 74 -28.71 2.04 48.37
CA ARG A 74 -28.06 1.21 47.35
C ARG A 74 -28.64 1.49 45.96
N ARG A 75 -29.97 1.63 45.84
CA ARG A 75 -30.64 2.07 44.59
C ARG A 75 -30.23 3.48 44.16
N LYS A 76 -30.12 4.44 45.08
CA LYS A 76 -29.64 5.81 44.78
C LYS A 76 -28.17 5.81 44.35
N ARG A 77 -27.31 4.97 44.94
CA ARG A 77 -25.89 4.86 44.59
C ARG A 77 -25.71 4.24 43.22
N ILE A 78 -26.40 3.13 42.94
CA ILE A 78 -26.42 2.46 41.63
C ILE A 78 -27.04 3.36 40.57
N GLY A 79 -28.14 4.05 40.87
CA GLY A 79 -28.79 4.98 39.95
C GLY A 79 -27.91 6.18 39.59
N ARG A 80 -27.19 6.76 40.57
CA ARG A 80 -26.20 7.83 40.32
C ARG A 80 -25.03 7.32 39.47
N TRP A 81 -24.53 6.11 39.74
CA TRP A 81 -23.42 5.55 38.98
C TRP A 81 -23.82 5.17 37.54
N LYS A 82 -25.00 4.57 37.35
CA LYS A 82 -25.59 4.33 36.03
C LYS A 82 -25.80 5.63 35.25
N ARG A 83 -26.32 6.69 35.88
CA ARG A 83 -26.45 8.01 35.23
C ARG A 83 -25.10 8.57 34.79
N ARG A 84 -24.07 8.49 35.64
CA ARG A 84 -22.69 8.91 35.30
C ARG A 84 -22.11 8.12 34.12
N LEU A 85 -22.30 6.80 34.12
CA LEU A 85 -21.88 5.92 33.04
C LEU A 85 -22.58 6.27 31.72
N ILE A 86 -23.90 6.46 31.75
CA ILE A 86 -24.68 6.86 30.57
C ILE A 86 -24.21 8.22 30.04
N THR A 87 -24.01 9.22 30.92
CA THR A 87 -23.52 10.54 30.48
C THR A 87 -22.12 10.47 29.84
N LEU A 88 -21.20 9.67 30.39
CA LEU A 88 -19.88 9.49 29.79
C LEU A 88 -19.97 8.80 28.42
N LEU A 89 -20.84 7.81 28.28
CA LEU A 89 -21.08 7.12 27.02
C LEU A 89 -21.70 8.07 25.97
N CYS A 90 -22.66 8.90 26.36
CA CYS A 90 -23.24 9.93 25.49
C CYS A 90 -22.20 10.99 25.07
N ILE A 91 -21.33 11.44 25.98
CA ILE A 91 -20.25 12.38 25.64
C ILE A 91 -19.27 11.74 24.66
N ALA A 92 -18.84 10.50 24.90
CA ALA A 92 -17.97 9.78 24.00
C ALA A 92 -18.60 9.58 22.61
N ALA A 93 -19.88 9.20 22.56
CA ALA A 93 -20.63 9.08 21.32
C ALA A 93 -20.78 10.42 20.59
N PHE A 94 -21.01 11.51 21.33
CA PHE A 94 -21.10 12.86 20.76
C PHE A 94 -19.76 13.33 20.19
N LEU A 95 -18.65 13.10 20.89
CA LEU A 95 -17.30 13.41 20.37
C LEU A 95 -16.99 12.60 19.11
N ALA A 96 -17.28 11.29 19.12
CA ALA A 96 -17.12 10.46 17.93
C ALA A 96 -18.01 10.96 16.77
N PHE A 97 -19.26 11.32 17.06
CA PHE A 97 -20.17 11.92 16.08
C PHE A 97 -19.63 13.24 15.53
N CYS A 98 -19.09 14.14 16.36
CA CYS A 98 -18.50 15.40 15.91
C CYS A 98 -17.29 15.18 14.98
N VAL A 99 -16.44 14.20 15.28
CA VAL A 99 -15.30 13.85 14.42
C VAL A 99 -15.77 13.30 13.07
N ILE A 100 -16.71 12.35 13.09
CA ILE A 100 -17.31 11.75 11.88
C ILE A 100 -18.02 12.82 11.07
N PHE A 101 -18.83 13.67 11.70
CA PHE A 101 -19.58 14.74 11.06
C PHE A 101 -18.67 15.82 10.46
N ARG A 102 -17.54 16.13 11.11
CA ARG A 102 -16.50 17.01 10.55
C ARG A 102 -15.90 16.40 9.28
N ASP A 103 -15.57 15.11 9.30
CA ASP A 103 -14.98 14.41 8.15
C ASP A 103 -15.97 14.27 6.97
N LEU A 104 -17.26 14.08 7.26
CA LEU A 104 -18.34 14.02 6.26
C LEU A 104 -18.67 15.37 5.62
N ARG A 105 -18.34 16.49 6.27
CA ARG A 105 -18.54 17.84 5.71
C ARG A 105 -17.42 18.28 4.77
N ARG A 106 -16.29 17.57 4.73
CA ARG A 106 -15.18 17.89 3.83
C ARG A 106 -15.62 17.70 2.37
N PRO A 107 -15.27 18.62 1.46
CA PRO A 107 -15.57 18.47 0.04
C PRO A 107 -14.92 17.19 -0.51
N LEU A 108 -15.64 16.46 -1.34
CA LEU A 108 -15.09 15.30 -2.03
C LEU A 108 -14.33 15.76 -3.28
N VAL A 109 -13.04 15.42 -3.37
CA VAL A 109 -12.16 15.86 -4.47
C VAL A 109 -11.51 14.66 -5.15
N SER A 110 -11.47 14.67 -6.48
CA SER A 110 -10.70 13.73 -7.30
C SER A 110 -9.35 14.34 -7.67
N ALA A 111 -8.41 14.33 -6.72
CA ALA A 111 -7.14 15.06 -6.87
C ALA A 111 -6.30 14.61 -8.08
N PHE A 112 -6.28 13.31 -8.38
CA PHE A 112 -5.49 12.75 -9.47
C PHE A 112 -6.02 13.06 -10.88
N ASP A 113 -7.21 13.63 -11.02
CA ASP A 113 -7.73 14.02 -12.34
C ASP A 113 -7.02 15.28 -12.87
N TYR A 114 -6.26 15.97 -12.00
CA TYR A 114 -5.49 17.17 -12.29
C TYR A 114 -3.98 16.94 -12.18
N VAL A 115 -3.54 15.69 -12.15
CA VAL A 115 -2.11 15.36 -12.10
C VAL A 115 -1.69 14.73 -13.42
N GLU A 116 -0.67 15.31 -14.03
CA GLU A 116 0.00 14.72 -15.19
C GLU A 116 1.37 14.19 -14.77
N LEU A 117 1.67 12.96 -15.16
CA LEU A 117 2.90 12.27 -14.79
C LEU A 117 3.83 12.18 -16.01
N HIS A 118 5.08 12.58 -15.82
CA HIS A 118 6.10 12.58 -16.86
C HIS A 118 7.26 11.67 -16.45
N PHE A 119 7.71 10.83 -17.40
CA PHE A 119 8.89 10.00 -17.24
C PHE A 119 9.99 10.52 -18.16
N SER A 120 11.22 10.61 -17.63
CA SER A 120 12.35 11.11 -18.41
C SER A 120 13.63 10.35 -18.08
N GLY A 121 14.60 10.41 -19.00
CA GLY A 121 15.90 9.77 -18.86
C GLY A 121 15.99 8.38 -19.48
N VAL A 122 17.04 7.66 -19.08
CA VAL A 122 17.39 6.34 -19.63
C VAL A 122 16.93 5.25 -18.67
N SER A 123 16.33 4.18 -19.19
CA SER A 123 15.91 2.99 -18.43
C SER A 123 17.04 2.51 -17.50
N GLY A 124 16.75 2.41 -16.21
CA GLY A 124 17.70 2.12 -15.12
C GLY A 124 18.08 3.35 -14.29
N GLU A 125 17.99 4.54 -14.87
CA GLU A 125 18.20 5.85 -14.23
C GLU A 125 17.02 6.79 -14.46
N GLY A 126 15.90 6.25 -14.95
CA GLY A 126 14.73 7.02 -15.29
C GLY A 126 14.19 7.75 -14.07
N LYS A 127 13.64 8.94 -14.30
CA LYS A 127 13.00 9.76 -13.29
C LYS A 127 11.52 9.90 -13.58
N ALA A 128 10.73 10.00 -12.52
CA ALA A 128 9.33 10.33 -12.59
C ALA A 128 9.10 11.68 -11.90
N GLU A 129 8.40 12.55 -12.58
CA GLU A 129 8.00 13.86 -12.08
C GLU A 129 6.51 14.04 -12.38
N TYR A 130 5.83 14.88 -11.60
CA TYR A 130 4.43 15.21 -11.84
C TYR A 130 4.24 16.71 -11.92
N THR A 131 3.27 17.12 -12.71
CA THR A 131 2.78 18.49 -12.77
C THR A 131 1.33 18.53 -12.34
N LEU A 132 0.95 19.67 -11.77
CA LEU A 132 -0.42 19.94 -11.37
C LEU A 132 -1.07 20.82 -12.43
N GLY A 133 -2.21 20.37 -12.94
CA GLY A 133 -3.09 21.16 -13.78
C GLY A 133 -3.93 22.14 -12.97
N SER A 134 -4.90 22.77 -13.62
CA SER A 134 -5.79 23.73 -12.97
C SER A 134 -6.89 23.02 -12.17
N PHE A 135 -6.87 23.20 -10.86
CA PHE A 135 -7.95 22.78 -9.98
C PHE A 135 -9.15 23.75 -10.10
N PRO A 136 -10.38 23.30 -9.77
CA PRO A 136 -11.54 24.19 -9.62
C PRO A 136 -11.27 25.28 -8.57
N GLU A 137 -11.84 26.48 -8.73
CA GLU A 137 -11.60 27.63 -7.83
C GLU A 137 -11.92 27.32 -6.35
N GLU A 138 -12.79 26.35 -6.07
CA GLU A 138 -13.17 25.94 -4.72
C GLU A 138 -12.16 24.99 -4.05
N VAL A 139 -11.16 24.51 -4.80
CA VAL A 139 -10.14 23.58 -4.34
C VAL A 139 -8.78 24.25 -4.36
N ASP A 140 -8.22 24.47 -3.17
CA ASP A 140 -6.87 24.98 -2.98
C ASP A 140 -5.88 23.80 -3.04
N GLU A 141 -5.14 23.70 -4.13
CA GLU A 141 -4.21 22.60 -4.39
C GLU A 141 -3.10 22.50 -3.33
N HIS A 142 -2.73 23.59 -2.66
CA HIS A 142 -1.67 23.60 -1.65
C HIS A 142 -2.06 22.84 -0.37
N ARG A 143 -3.34 22.51 -0.21
CA ARG A 143 -3.86 21.70 0.90
C ARG A 143 -3.91 20.20 0.58
N ILE A 144 -3.42 19.80 -0.59
CA ILE A 144 -3.29 18.40 -0.99
C ILE A 144 -1.80 18.10 -1.16
N HIS A 145 -1.26 17.28 -0.28
CA HIS A 145 0.12 16.84 -0.36
C HIS A 145 0.24 15.62 -1.27
N PHE A 146 1.13 15.69 -2.25
CA PHE A 146 1.42 14.61 -3.17
C PHE A 146 2.84 14.07 -2.94
N GLU A 147 2.94 12.75 -2.86
CA GLU A 147 4.20 12.02 -2.67
C GLU A 147 4.34 10.96 -3.77
N LEU A 148 5.43 11.04 -4.54
CA LEU A 148 5.72 10.12 -5.63
C LEU A 148 6.81 9.14 -5.21
N SER A 149 6.57 7.83 -5.41
CA SER A 149 7.53 6.80 -5.03
C SER A 149 7.43 5.52 -5.88
N PRO A 150 8.55 4.96 -6.36
CA PRO A 150 9.87 5.60 -6.50
C PRO A 150 9.84 6.74 -7.54
N ASP A 151 10.72 7.72 -7.39
CA ASP A 151 10.85 8.88 -8.29
C ASP A 151 12.08 8.80 -9.21
N SER A 152 12.95 7.81 -9.01
CA SER A 152 14.25 7.68 -9.68
C SER A 152 14.70 6.23 -9.79
N GLY A 153 15.68 5.96 -10.65
CA GLY A 153 16.20 4.61 -10.89
C GLY A 153 15.24 3.70 -11.67
N LEU A 154 14.33 4.31 -12.44
CA LEU A 154 13.21 3.62 -13.06
C LEU A 154 13.59 2.95 -14.38
N LYS A 155 12.97 1.80 -14.66
CA LYS A 155 13.03 1.08 -15.95
C LYS A 155 11.66 1.07 -16.63
N ASN A 156 11.67 0.94 -17.96
CA ASN A 156 10.42 0.72 -18.70
C ASN A 156 9.73 -0.55 -18.20
N GLY A 157 8.44 -0.44 -17.88
CA GLY A 157 7.65 -1.53 -17.30
C GLY A 157 7.55 -1.51 -15.77
N ASP A 158 8.39 -0.73 -15.08
CA ASP A 158 8.28 -0.53 -13.63
C ASP A 158 6.96 0.13 -13.26
N SER A 159 6.66 0.13 -11.97
CA SER A 159 5.50 0.80 -11.43
C SER A 159 5.88 1.88 -10.44
N VAL A 160 5.35 3.08 -10.66
CA VAL A 160 5.43 4.18 -9.71
C VAL A 160 4.07 4.45 -9.07
N THR A 161 4.09 4.96 -7.86
CA THR A 161 2.90 5.23 -7.09
C THR A 161 2.88 6.69 -6.67
N LEU A 162 1.79 7.37 -6.99
CA LEU A 162 1.53 8.73 -6.50
C LEU A 162 0.49 8.65 -5.38
N ARG A 163 0.88 9.11 -4.20
CA ARG A 163 0.03 9.18 -3.01
C ARG A 163 -0.45 10.60 -2.81
N ALA A 164 -1.71 10.76 -2.41
CA ALA A 164 -2.30 12.06 -2.10
C ALA A 164 -2.89 12.03 -0.68
N GLU A 165 -2.57 13.05 0.10
CA GLU A 165 -3.06 13.24 1.47
C GLU A 165 -3.58 14.67 1.67
N SER A 166 -4.68 14.83 2.41
CA SER A 166 -5.24 16.14 2.74
C SER A 166 -6.01 16.07 4.06
N GLU A 167 -5.89 17.14 4.87
CA GLU A 167 -6.69 17.33 6.08
C GLU A 167 -7.99 18.12 5.82
N ASP A 168 -8.09 18.80 4.68
CA ASP A 168 -9.23 19.68 4.38
C ASP A 168 -10.22 19.02 3.42
N TYR A 169 -9.72 18.15 2.53
CA TYR A 169 -10.52 17.50 1.50
C TYR A 169 -10.67 16.00 1.76
N ARG A 170 -11.84 15.45 1.39
CA ARG A 170 -12.03 14.01 1.31
C ARG A 170 -11.65 13.54 -0.07
N LEU A 171 -10.50 12.87 -0.19
CA LEU A 171 -10.01 12.40 -1.48
C LEU A 171 -10.76 11.13 -1.92
N LYS A 172 -11.24 11.11 -3.17
CA LYS A 172 -11.93 9.95 -3.76
C LYS A 172 -10.98 8.74 -3.87
N GLU A 173 -9.73 9.01 -4.21
CA GLU A 173 -8.64 8.06 -4.31
C GLU A 173 -7.45 8.68 -3.56
N LYS A 174 -6.71 7.87 -2.80
CA LYS A 174 -5.52 8.33 -2.04
C LYS A 174 -4.21 7.87 -2.65
N LEU A 175 -4.27 6.95 -3.61
CA LEU A 175 -3.11 6.30 -4.18
C LEU A 175 -3.45 5.85 -5.60
N ARG A 176 -2.67 6.32 -6.58
CA ARG A 176 -2.78 5.93 -7.98
C ARG A 176 -1.45 5.35 -8.47
N LYS A 177 -1.52 4.21 -9.16
CA LYS A 177 -0.35 3.48 -9.67
C LYS A 177 -0.23 3.70 -11.18
N TYR A 178 0.98 3.98 -11.64
CA TYR A 178 1.29 4.23 -13.04
C TYR A 178 2.37 3.26 -13.51
N LYS A 179 2.29 2.86 -14.78
CA LYS A 179 3.31 2.04 -15.44
C LYS A 179 4.30 2.94 -16.15
N VAL A 180 5.58 2.76 -15.88
CA VAL A 180 6.65 3.54 -16.50
C VAL A 180 6.77 3.14 -17.97
N SER A 181 6.78 4.12 -18.86
CA SER A 181 6.97 3.94 -20.29
C SER A 181 7.58 5.19 -20.91
N GLY A 182 8.23 5.03 -22.07
CA GLY A 182 8.83 6.15 -22.80
C GLY A 182 10.23 6.55 -22.36
N LEU A 183 10.86 5.81 -21.42
CA LEU A 183 12.28 6.00 -21.12
C LEU A 183 13.14 5.52 -22.29
N GLU A 184 14.25 6.20 -22.54
CA GLU A 184 15.21 5.77 -23.55
C GLU A 184 15.88 4.46 -23.12
N SER A 185 16.14 3.53 -24.04
CA SER A 185 16.85 2.28 -23.74
C SER A 185 18.17 2.20 -24.48
N CYS A 186 19.23 1.77 -23.77
CA CYS A 186 20.46 1.36 -24.42
C CYS A 186 20.21 0.12 -25.29
N LEU A 187 21.01 -0.03 -26.35
CA LEU A 187 20.99 -1.21 -27.21
C LEU A 187 21.28 -2.47 -26.39
N SER A 188 20.34 -3.41 -26.37
CA SER A 188 20.48 -4.69 -25.66
C SER A 188 20.60 -5.89 -26.60
N GLU A 189 20.16 -5.76 -27.86
CA GLU A 189 20.14 -6.84 -28.83
C GLU A 189 20.55 -6.34 -30.23
N LEU A 190 21.55 -7.00 -30.84
CA LEU A 190 22.03 -6.66 -32.18
C LEU A 190 21.01 -6.91 -33.30
N SER A 191 20.05 -7.82 -33.07
CA SER A 191 18.95 -8.14 -33.99
C SER A 191 17.94 -7.00 -34.15
N SER A 192 17.89 -6.07 -33.17
CA SER A 192 16.97 -4.94 -33.19
C SER A 192 17.40 -3.80 -34.13
N LEU A 193 18.63 -3.85 -34.64
CA LEU A 193 19.20 -2.83 -35.52
C LEU A 193 18.75 -3.02 -36.97
N ASP A 194 18.02 -2.03 -37.49
CA ASP A 194 17.66 -1.90 -38.91
C ASP A 194 18.82 -1.37 -39.76
N GLU A 195 18.66 -1.43 -41.09
CA GLU A 195 19.69 -1.01 -42.05
C GLU A 195 20.06 0.48 -41.92
N GLU A 196 19.09 1.34 -41.59
CA GLU A 196 19.32 2.78 -41.42
C GLU A 196 20.20 3.06 -40.20
N THR A 197 19.90 2.41 -39.08
CA THR A 197 20.69 2.50 -37.84
C THR A 197 22.09 1.91 -38.02
N LEU A 198 22.19 0.75 -38.69
CA LEU A 198 23.49 0.14 -39.00
C LEU A 198 24.36 1.09 -39.83
N SER A 199 23.79 1.70 -40.87
CA SER A 199 24.51 2.66 -41.70
C SER A 199 25.02 3.86 -40.89
N ALA A 200 24.22 4.37 -39.95
CA ALA A 200 24.63 5.44 -39.05
C ALA A 200 25.79 5.03 -38.13
N ILE A 201 25.72 3.83 -37.54
CA ILE A 201 26.77 3.27 -36.68
C ILE A 201 28.07 3.13 -37.46
N HIS A 202 28.04 2.46 -38.62
CA HIS A 202 29.23 2.21 -39.44
C HIS A 202 29.89 3.52 -39.92
N ARG A 203 29.09 4.53 -40.26
CA ARG A 203 29.61 5.84 -40.65
C ARG A 203 30.35 6.53 -39.51
N GLU A 204 29.74 6.57 -38.32
CA GLU A 204 30.35 7.22 -37.14
C GLU A 204 31.62 6.48 -36.69
N ALA A 205 31.57 5.15 -36.67
CA ALA A 205 32.72 4.30 -36.38
C ALA A 205 33.89 4.55 -37.34
N LEU A 206 33.60 4.57 -38.64
CA LEU A 206 34.59 4.82 -39.69
C LEU A 206 35.19 6.23 -39.58
N GLU A 207 34.37 7.24 -39.32
CA GLU A 207 34.85 8.61 -39.09
C GLU A 207 35.80 8.70 -37.89
N GLU A 208 35.51 8.00 -36.80
CA GLU A 208 36.40 7.95 -35.64
C GLU A 208 37.71 7.21 -35.95
N ILE A 209 37.65 6.05 -36.61
CA ILE A 209 38.83 5.29 -37.04
C ILE A 209 39.74 6.16 -37.92
N ARG A 210 39.15 6.94 -38.85
CA ARG A 210 39.88 7.86 -39.71
C ARG A 210 40.55 9.02 -38.97
N LYS A 211 40.18 9.33 -37.72
CA LYS A 211 40.95 10.30 -36.90
C LYS A 211 42.28 9.73 -36.43
N GLY A 212 42.36 8.42 -36.24
CA GLY A 212 43.60 7.69 -35.96
C GLY A 212 44.45 7.42 -37.21
N TYR A 213 43.90 7.71 -38.39
CA TYR A 213 44.60 7.69 -39.67
C TYR A 213 45.27 9.05 -39.89
N PHE A 214 46.59 9.07 -40.08
CA PHE A 214 47.35 10.28 -40.42
C PHE A 214 47.60 10.33 -41.93
N PRO A 215 46.73 10.95 -42.76
CA PRO A 215 46.86 10.96 -44.23
C PRO A 215 48.05 11.79 -44.75
N MET A 216 48.74 12.52 -43.87
CA MET A 216 49.76 13.50 -44.25
C MET A 216 51.01 13.33 -43.41
N THR A 217 52.14 13.07 -44.09
CA THR A 217 53.47 13.44 -43.56
C THR A 217 53.50 14.91 -43.16
N MET A 218 54.42 15.29 -42.26
CA MET A 218 54.72 16.71 -41.97
C MET A 218 55.07 17.55 -43.23
N ASN A 219 55.27 16.88 -44.38
CA ASN A 219 55.69 17.46 -45.65
C ASN A 219 54.52 17.66 -46.65
N GLY A 220 53.27 17.35 -46.27
CA GLY A 220 52.07 17.63 -47.08
C GLY A 220 51.88 16.77 -48.34
N ARG A 221 52.61 15.64 -48.46
CA ARG A 221 52.41 14.68 -49.56
C ARG A 221 51.39 13.60 -49.17
N LYS A 222 50.40 13.34 -50.04
CA LYS A 222 49.52 12.17 -49.93
C LYS A 222 50.36 10.89 -49.98
N GLN A 223 50.16 9.99 -49.02
CA GLN A 223 50.90 8.73 -48.92
C GLN A 223 50.11 7.57 -49.52
N ASP A 224 48.90 7.31 -49.01
CA ASP A 224 48.12 6.13 -49.41
C ASP A 224 46.69 6.52 -49.83
N GLU A 225 46.09 5.68 -50.67
CA GLU A 225 44.74 5.86 -51.21
C GLU A 225 43.80 4.83 -50.58
N GLU A 226 42.74 5.28 -49.90
CA GLU A 226 41.64 4.40 -49.45
C GLU A 226 40.86 3.91 -50.68
N LEU A 227 40.84 2.60 -50.92
CA LEU A 227 40.15 1.97 -52.05
C LEU A 227 38.69 1.68 -51.75
N GLY A 228 38.38 1.39 -50.48
CA GLY A 228 37.05 1.05 -50.02
C GLY A 228 37.07 0.56 -48.57
N TRP A 229 35.87 0.32 -48.04
CA TRP A 229 35.69 -0.23 -46.71
C TRP A 229 34.41 -1.06 -46.66
N LYS A 230 34.36 -2.02 -45.74
CA LYS A 230 33.17 -2.83 -45.47
C LYS A 230 33.09 -3.18 -43.98
N PRO A 231 31.89 -3.13 -43.36
CA PRO A 231 31.70 -3.65 -42.01
C PRO A 231 31.81 -5.18 -42.03
N LEU A 232 32.48 -5.75 -41.04
CA LEU A 232 32.66 -7.20 -40.91
C LEU A 232 31.77 -7.79 -39.82
N SER A 233 31.80 -7.20 -38.62
CA SER A 233 31.10 -7.78 -37.47
C SER A 233 30.80 -6.70 -36.43
N LEU A 234 29.66 -6.85 -35.77
CA LEU A 234 29.30 -6.09 -34.58
C LEU A 234 29.42 -6.97 -33.34
N PHE A 235 29.94 -6.41 -32.26
CA PHE A 235 29.98 -7.08 -30.96
C PHE A 235 29.29 -6.22 -29.91
N LEU A 236 28.38 -6.81 -29.14
CA LEU A 236 27.71 -6.14 -28.04
C LEU A 236 28.12 -6.78 -26.72
N SER A 237 28.60 -5.95 -25.81
CA SER A 237 28.75 -6.28 -24.40
C SER A 237 27.68 -5.54 -23.60
N SER A 238 26.99 -6.26 -22.71
CA SER A 238 26.03 -5.67 -21.76
C SER A 238 26.47 -5.87 -20.30
N GLU A 239 27.73 -6.26 -20.08
CA GLU A 239 28.28 -6.59 -18.77
C GLU A 239 29.53 -5.72 -18.49
N GLY A 240 29.60 -5.16 -17.27
CA GLY A 240 30.73 -4.32 -16.84
C GLY A 240 30.28 -3.06 -16.10
N GLU A 241 31.17 -2.07 -15.99
CA GLU A 241 30.87 -0.74 -15.43
C GLU A 241 29.96 0.11 -16.35
N GLU A 242 29.92 -0.23 -17.64
CA GLU A 242 29.09 0.43 -18.65
C GLU A 242 27.76 -0.31 -18.81
N LYS A 243 26.69 0.42 -19.19
CA LYS A 243 25.37 -0.18 -19.45
C LYS A 243 25.39 -1.04 -20.71
N ASN A 244 26.11 -0.58 -21.73
CA ASN A 244 26.51 -1.39 -22.88
C ASN A 244 27.78 -0.84 -23.54
N ALA A 245 28.45 -1.71 -24.29
CA ALA A 245 29.51 -1.34 -25.21
C ALA A 245 29.26 -2.04 -26.56
N LEU A 246 29.10 -1.25 -27.62
CA LEU A 246 29.01 -1.77 -28.99
C LEU A 246 30.38 -1.59 -29.65
N TYR A 247 30.88 -2.65 -30.27
CA TYR A 247 32.09 -2.64 -31.05
C TYR A 247 31.77 -2.87 -32.52
N ASP A 248 32.35 -2.06 -33.39
CA ASP A 248 32.19 -2.16 -34.83
C ASP A 248 33.54 -2.44 -35.48
N LEU A 249 33.65 -3.62 -36.10
CA LEU A 249 34.85 -4.08 -36.79
C LEU A 249 34.69 -3.81 -38.28
N ILE A 250 35.54 -2.95 -38.82
CA ILE A 250 35.50 -2.50 -40.21
C ILE A 250 36.80 -2.87 -40.90
N GLU A 251 36.71 -3.50 -42.07
CA GLU A 251 37.83 -3.70 -42.99
C GLU A 251 37.94 -2.49 -43.92
N ILE A 252 39.15 -1.96 -44.05
CA ILE A 252 39.46 -0.82 -44.92
C ILE A 252 40.62 -1.20 -45.82
N ASP A 253 40.40 -1.10 -47.12
CA ASP A 253 41.41 -1.42 -48.13
C ASP A 253 42.18 -0.16 -48.51
N TYR A 254 43.50 -0.26 -48.52
CA TYR A 254 44.39 0.83 -48.90
C TYR A 254 45.35 0.40 -50.01
N ARG A 255 45.74 1.39 -50.81
CA ARG A 255 46.85 1.30 -51.74
C ARG A 255 47.99 2.16 -51.24
N THR A 256 49.15 1.54 -50.98
CA THR A 256 50.36 2.26 -50.62
C THR A 256 50.90 3.06 -51.78
N ARG A 257 51.73 4.07 -51.48
CA ARG A 257 52.51 4.81 -52.49
C ARG A 257 53.26 3.90 -53.47
N ASP A 258 53.79 2.78 -52.99
CA ASP A 258 54.58 1.84 -53.80
C ASP A 258 53.71 0.91 -54.66
N GLY A 259 52.38 1.11 -54.65
CA GLY A 259 51.41 0.33 -55.43
C GLY A 259 50.99 -0.97 -54.76
N GLY A 260 51.49 -1.26 -53.55
CA GLY A 260 51.03 -2.38 -52.74
C GLY A 260 49.60 -2.16 -52.28
N GLN A 261 48.80 -3.23 -52.19
CA GLN A 261 47.48 -3.19 -51.59
C GLN A 261 47.49 -3.99 -50.31
N PHE A 262 46.90 -3.45 -49.26
CA PHE A 262 46.74 -4.14 -47.99
C PHE A 262 45.40 -3.75 -47.37
N SER A 263 44.82 -4.69 -46.63
CA SER A 263 43.61 -4.49 -45.85
C SER A 263 43.99 -4.25 -44.39
N PHE A 264 43.26 -3.35 -43.76
CA PHE A 264 43.44 -2.96 -42.38
C PHE A 264 42.12 -3.09 -41.63
N TYR A 265 42.18 -3.50 -40.37
CA TYR A 265 41.00 -3.77 -39.55
C TYR A 265 40.90 -2.74 -38.42
N GLY A 266 39.97 -1.80 -38.56
CA GLY A 266 39.67 -0.79 -37.56
C GLY A 266 38.56 -1.28 -36.63
N LEU A 267 38.74 -1.05 -35.33
CA LEU A 267 37.76 -1.41 -34.31
C LEU A 267 37.30 -0.15 -33.57
N ALA A 268 36.05 0.23 -33.70
CA ALA A 268 35.48 1.36 -32.97
C ALA A 268 34.64 0.87 -31.79
N ARG A 269 34.71 1.55 -30.64
CA ARG A 269 33.91 1.25 -29.45
C ARG A 269 32.98 2.41 -29.10
N PHE A 270 31.67 2.14 -29.09
CA PHE A 270 30.63 3.01 -28.55
C PHE A 270 30.33 2.64 -27.10
N GLN A 271 30.39 3.61 -26.19
CA GLN A 271 29.97 3.45 -24.80
C GLN A 271 28.53 3.95 -24.60
N ASN A 272 27.69 3.15 -23.96
CA ASN A 272 26.31 3.51 -23.60
C ASN A 272 25.48 3.97 -24.81
N LEU A 273 25.51 3.20 -25.90
CA LEU A 273 24.79 3.46 -27.14
C LEU A 273 23.28 3.31 -26.95
N LEU A 274 22.55 4.37 -27.30
CA LEU A 274 21.10 4.43 -27.40
C LEU A 274 20.69 4.51 -28.88
N VAL A 275 19.66 3.74 -29.21
CA VAL A 275 19.07 3.72 -30.56
C VAL A 275 17.66 4.27 -30.46
N ARG A 276 17.35 5.26 -31.30
CA ARG A 276 16.01 5.84 -31.42
C ARG A 276 15.37 5.38 -32.74
N PRO A 277 14.03 5.36 -32.83
CA PRO A 277 13.34 5.07 -34.09
C PRO A 277 13.80 6.02 -35.21
N GLY A 278 14.03 5.47 -36.41
CA GLY A 278 14.46 6.23 -37.59
C GLY A 278 15.97 6.49 -37.65
N GLY A 279 16.80 5.54 -37.22
CA GLY A 279 18.25 5.57 -37.42
C GLY A 279 19.07 6.55 -36.57
N SER A 280 18.43 7.32 -35.69
CA SER A 280 19.13 8.26 -34.82
C SER A 280 19.82 7.52 -33.66
N ILE A 281 21.14 7.67 -33.57
CA ILE A 281 21.94 7.12 -32.48
C ILE A 281 22.45 8.20 -31.53
N ARG A 282 22.64 7.84 -30.27
CA ARG A 282 23.30 8.67 -29.25
C ARG A 282 24.21 7.79 -28.41
N TYR A 283 25.40 8.28 -28.08
CA TYR A 283 26.38 7.54 -27.29
C TYR A 283 27.09 8.48 -26.30
N GLN A 284 27.70 7.91 -25.27
CA GLN A 284 28.46 8.69 -24.29
C GLN A 284 29.87 9.02 -24.79
N LYS A 285 30.55 8.03 -25.35
CA LYS A 285 31.88 8.17 -25.96
C LYS A 285 32.02 7.22 -27.14
N LEU A 286 32.86 7.61 -28.08
CA LEU A 286 33.29 6.83 -29.23
C LEU A 286 34.80 6.99 -29.36
N PHE A 287 35.52 5.89 -29.56
CA PHE A 287 36.96 5.88 -29.79
C PHE A 287 37.36 4.66 -30.61
N ALA A 288 38.43 4.82 -31.40
CA ALA A 288 39.07 3.73 -32.10
C ALA A 288 40.02 2.96 -31.18
N LEU A 289 40.07 1.64 -31.36
CA LEU A 289 40.92 0.70 -30.65
C LEU A 289 41.90 0.06 -31.62
N GLY A 290 43.11 -0.21 -31.13
CA GLY A 290 44.10 -0.99 -31.84
C GLY A 290 45.53 -0.61 -31.52
N ASP A 291 46.44 -1.29 -32.19
CA ASP A 291 47.87 -1.09 -32.08
C ASP A 291 48.36 -0.19 -33.22
N PHE A 292 49.59 0.33 -33.08
CA PHE A 292 50.27 1.00 -34.18
C PHE A 292 50.68 -0.02 -35.24
N VAL A 293 49.98 0.00 -36.38
CA VAL A 293 50.28 -0.81 -37.56
C VAL A 293 51.08 0.02 -38.54
N SER A 294 52.31 -0.40 -38.83
CA SER A 294 53.16 0.24 -39.84
C SER A 294 52.77 -0.22 -41.25
N LEU A 295 52.63 0.74 -42.17
CA LEU A 295 52.26 0.49 -43.58
C LEU A 295 53.46 0.31 -44.51
N GLY A 296 54.67 0.25 -43.95
CA GLY A 296 55.85 -0.29 -44.63
C GLY A 296 56.63 0.64 -45.57
N SER A 297 56.25 1.91 -45.75
CA SER A 297 57.01 2.82 -46.64
C SER A 297 57.92 3.81 -45.88
N THR A 298 57.45 4.38 -44.77
CA THR A 298 58.23 5.24 -43.86
C THR A 298 57.76 5.10 -42.41
N ASN A 299 58.58 5.51 -41.43
CA ASN A 299 58.19 5.54 -40.00
C ASN A 299 56.95 6.43 -39.71
N ASP A 300 56.51 7.21 -40.68
CA ASP A 300 55.39 8.15 -40.58
C ASP A 300 54.04 7.53 -41.01
N ASP A 301 54.04 6.30 -41.54
CA ASP A 301 52.85 5.67 -42.14
C ASP A 301 52.33 4.64 -41.15
N SER A 302 51.66 5.12 -40.11
CA SER A 302 51.13 4.27 -39.04
C SER A 302 49.65 4.52 -38.80
N LEU A 303 48.90 3.43 -38.63
CA LEU A 303 47.48 3.41 -38.33
C LEU A 303 47.23 2.82 -36.94
N ILE A 304 46.14 3.22 -36.30
CA ILE A 304 45.69 2.63 -35.04
C ILE A 304 44.61 1.59 -35.35
N GLY A 305 44.97 0.30 -35.32
CA GLY A 305 44.06 -0.82 -35.57
C GLY A 305 44.79 -2.15 -35.60
N PHE A 306 44.36 -3.07 -36.46
CA PHE A 306 44.89 -4.44 -36.51
C PHE A 306 45.24 -4.85 -37.95
N SER A 307 46.26 -5.70 -38.08
CA SER A 307 46.68 -6.28 -39.36
C SER A 307 45.88 -7.51 -39.77
N ASP A 308 45.09 -8.07 -38.85
CA ASP A 308 44.35 -9.32 -39.02
C ASP A 308 43.04 -9.26 -38.21
N PRO A 309 41.92 -9.78 -38.73
CA PRO A 309 40.63 -9.68 -38.04
C PRO A 309 40.57 -10.57 -36.80
N ASP A 310 41.26 -11.71 -36.75
CA ASP A 310 41.31 -12.57 -35.56
C ASP A 310 42.11 -11.88 -34.44
N ALA A 311 43.13 -11.09 -34.78
CA ALA A 311 43.83 -10.25 -33.81
C ALA A 311 42.89 -9.18 -33.21
N ALA A 312 42.04 -8.54 -34.02
CA ALA A 312 41.04 -7.60 -33.53
C ALA A 312 40.01 -8.28 -32.60
N LYS A 313 39.52 -9.47 -32.98
CA LYS A 313 38.61 -10.28 -32.16
C LYS A 313 39.27 -10.78 -30.87
N ALA A 314 40.57 -11.08 -30.89
CA ALA A 314 41.33 -11.47 -29.70
C ALA A 314 41.52 -10.29 -28.75
N ALA A 315 41.75 -9.08 -29.27
CA ALA A 315 41.85 -7.85 -28.47
C ALA A 315 40.54 -7.51 -27.74
N LEU A 316 39.39 -7.84 -28.34
CA LEU A 316 38.10 -7.74 -27.64
C LEU A 316 38.00 -8.68 -26.43
N LYS A 317 38.69 -9.82 -26.44
CA LYS A 317 38.65 -10.85 -25.38
C LYS A 317 39.74 -10.68 -24.33
N SER A 318 40.75 -9.84 -24.56
CA SER A 318 41.80 -9.53 -23.59
C SER A 318 41.36 -8.47 -22.57
N GLU A 319 42.21 -8.15 -21.57
CA GLU A 319 41.95 -7.51 -20.26
C GLU A 319 40.81 -6.47 -20.10
N GLN A 320 40.37 -5.78 -21.16
CA GLN A 320 39.25 -4.82 -21.10
C GLN A 320 37.85 -5.46 -20.99
N ASN A 321 37.65 -6.71 -21.43
CA ASN A 321 36.36 -7.41 -21.33
C ASN A 321 36.49 -8.81 -20.71
N ALA A 322 37.55 -9.05 -19.92
CA ALA A 322 37.79 -10.36 -19.32
C ALA A 322 36.64 -10.76 -18.38
N GLY A 323 35.69 -11.55 -18.90
CA GLY A 323 34.52 -12.03 -18.20
C GLY A 323 33.17 -11.51 -18.71
N ALA A 324 33.13 -10.58 -19.66
CA ALA A 324 31.88 -10.08 -20.22
C ALA A 324 31.38 -10.97 -21.38
N GLU A 325 30.11 -11.37 -21.34
CA GLU A 325 29.48 -12.08 -22.46
C GLU A 325 29.35 -11.15 -23.67
N LEU A 326 30.05 -11.49 -24.77
CA LEU A 326 30.02 -10.76 -26.03
C LEU A 326 29.07 -11.45 -27.00
N THR A 327 28.03 -10.74 -27.43
CA THR A 327 27.15 -11.18 -28.53
C THR A 327 27.74 -10.70 -29.85
N GLU A 328 27.91 -11.58 -30.83
CA GLU A 328 28.42 -11.24 -32.17
C GLU A 328 27.29 -11.27 -33.20
N ARG A 329 27.27 -10.28 -34.10
CA ARG A 329 26.50 -10.29 -35.34
C ARG A 329 27.47 -10.17 -36.49
N ASP A 330 27.63 -11.27 -37.22
CA ASP A 330 28.43 -11.30 -38.45
C ASP A 330 27.67 -10.56 -39.57
N LEU A 331 28.39 -9.71 -40.30
CA LEU A 331 27.90 -8.90 -41.40
C LEU A 331 28.63 -9.20 -42.72
N SER A 332 29.59 -10.14 -42.70
CA SER A 332 30.44 -10.49 -43.83
C SER A 332 29.77 -11.31 -44.95
#